data_AF-U4LTZ2-F1
#
_entry.id   AF-U4LTZ2-F1
#
_cell.length_a   1.000
_cell.length_b   1.000
_cell.length_c   1.000
_cell.angle_alpha   90.00
_cell.angle_beta   90.00
_cell.angle_gamma   90.00
#
_symmetry.space_group_name_H-M   'P 1'
#
loop_
_entity.id
_entity.type
_entity.pdbx_description
1 polymer ?
#
loop_
_entity_poly.entity_id
_entity_poly.type
_entity_poly.pdbx_seq_one_letter_code
_entity_poly.pdbx_strand_id
1 'polypeptide(L)'
;MVGSKIATTNDSAEILPAWIALNNAKAQYSDGDFLTAIQSCLHALKFDSSDRAALLTLSAAYYEAGLYTKCRVWTLKALSLAEDRKDIQTLMLRHVTCCIYLGRFSEARGALDCFTRTKETERLATAAEIEYNADPPETKMLRESWKTFPAFTAGQLNNIRQKKKSPLDMHFFHAATIDAKDVFTQLQQICFYEEIQTDKLDKFYFEVSDFRPETMARNVIIFRMLHEVSKIQFTKISSTLETTERQQFIVGVIWYIYSEGIMPGYVETYILDLIRDMKEAGDSFGIPWIKCDPNTRARILDIWDYWAKTPGPHCTLGMNYCKLEPSSSDISGNDTFILQSPGVVQLLGQKVEMEYTNYMATGIVYPPSHVMTLMEPELATIIAEAKEGETPNKLLAYLEKNWKENRFGSKDPEDEHHCFGITLFMKRNPHQLLNL
;
A
#
# COMPACT_ATOMS: atom_id res chain seq x y z
N MET A 1 44.51 -32.57 -31.27
CA MET A 1 43.67 -31.73 -32.16
C MET A 1 42.23 -32.19 -32.01
N VAL A 2 41.47 -31.54 -31.12
CA VAL A 2 40.03 -31.78 -30.92
C VAL A 2 39.36 -30.46 -31.28
N GLY A 3 38.71 -30.41 -32.44
CA GLY A 3 38.02 -29.21 -32.91
C GLY A 3 36.59 -29.19 -32.38
N SER A 4 36.29 -28.29 -31.43
CA SER A 4 34.92 -28.00 -31.03
C SER A 4 34.25 -27.14 -32.10
N LYS A 5 33.25 -27.69 -32.79
CA LYS A 5 32.29 -26.89 -33.57
C LYS A 5 31.33 -26.23 -32.59
N ILE A 6 31.45 -24.91 -32.43
CA ILE A 6 30.42 -24.07 -31.83
C ILE A 6 29.28 -24.00 -32.84
N ALA A 7 28.15 -24.61 -32.52
CA ALA A 7 26.90 -24.41 -33.24
C ALA A 7 26.29 -23.08 -32.80
N THR A 8 26.44 -22.05 -33.61
CA THR A 8 25.66 -20.82 -33.49
C THR A 8 24.27 -21.10 -34.05
N THR A 9 23.29 -21.32 -33.18
CA THR A 9 21.87 -21.25 -33.54
C THR A 9 21.54 -19.81 -33.88
N ASN A 10 21.59 -19.49 -35.16
CA ASN A 10 20.91 -18.33 -35.72
C ASN A 10 19.41 -18.58 -35.57
N ASP A 11 18.82 -18.15 -34.45
CA ASP A 11 17.38 -17.94 -34.35
C ASP A 11 17.04 -16.70 -35.20
N SER A 12 17.02 -16.89 -36.51
CA SER A 12 16.31 -15.98 -37.40
C SER A 12 14.82 -16.19 -37.11
N ALA A 13 14.31 -15.48 -36.10
CA ALA A 13 12.90 -15.43 -35.79
C ALA A 13 12.14 -15.12 -37.09
N GLU A 14 11.43 -16.11 -37.59
CA GLU A 14 10.72 -16.04 -38.85
C GLU A 14 9.77 -14.85 -38.77
N ILE A 15 9.99 -13.85 -39.64
CA ILE A 15 9.21 -12.61 -39.64
C ILE A 15 7.81 -12.98 -40.13
N LEU A 16 6.90 -13.24 -39.19
CA LEU A 16 5.51 -13.54 -39.50
C LEU A 16 4.87 -12.32 -40.15
N PRO A 17 4.19 -12.47 -41.30
CA PRO A 17 3.37 -11.42 -41.88
C PRO A 17 2.36 -10.88 -40.86
N ALA A 18 2.10 -9.57 -40.89
CA ALA A 18 1.24 -8.87 -39.92
C ALA A 18 -0.14 -9.54 -39.72
N TRP A 19 -0.76 -10.02 -40.80
CA TRP A 19 -2.06 -10.68 -40.75
C TRP A 19 -2.03 -12.05 -40.04
N ILE A 20 -0.92 -12.79 -40.11
CA ILE A 20 -0.74 -14.05 -39.38
C ILE A 20 -0.60 -13.75 -37.89
N ALA A 21 0.22 -12.76 -37.53
CA ALA A 21 0.37 -12.34 -36.14
C ALA A 21 -0.95 -11.87 -35.52
N LEU A 22 -1.77 -11.12 -36.27
CA LEU A 22 -3.09 -10.71 -35.81
C LEU A 22 -4.06 -11.90 -35.63
N ASN A 23 -4.07 -12.87 -36.55
CA ASN A 23 -4.91 -14.06 -36.42
C ASN A 23 -4.51 -14.91 -35.21
N ASN A 24 -3.20 -15.07 -34.98
CA ASN A 24 -2.68 -15.75 -33.79
C ASN A 24 -3.09 -15.01 -32.52
N ALA A 25 -3.01 -13.67 -32.50
CA ALA A 25 -3.43 -12.88 -31.36
C ALA A 25 -4.91 -13.09 -30.99
N LYS A 26 -5.80 -13.15 -32.00
CA LYS A 26 -7.23 -13.40 -31.79
C LYS A 26 -7.51 -14.81 -31.26
N ALA A 27 -6.80 -15.82 -31.76
CA ALA A 27 -6.90 -17.19 -31.26
C ALA A 27 -6.45 -17.26 -29.79
N GLN A 28 -5.25 -16.75 -29.49
CA GLN A 28 -4.69 -16.69 -28.14
C GLN A 28 -5.59 -15.94 -27.15
N TYR A 29 -6.17 -14.81 -27.57
CA TYR A 29 -7.12 -14.07 -26.76
C TYR A 29 -8.38 -14.90 -26.46
N SER A 30 -8.88 -15.65 -27.44
CA SER A 30 -10.05 -16.51 -27.27
C SER A 30 -9.76 -17.71 -26.34
N ASP A 31 -8.51 -18.16 -26.32
CA ASP A 31 -8.02 -19.24 -25.44
C ASP A 31 -7.72 -18.75 -24.02
N GLY A 32 -7.81 -17.43 -23.75
CA GLY A 32 -7.52 -16.82 -22.46
C GLY A 32 -6.02 -16.57 -22.20
N ASP A 33 -5.14 -16.82 -23.18
CA ASP A 33 -3.72 -16.51 -23.09
C ASP A 33 -3.46 -15.05 -23.50
N PHE A 34 -3.82 -14.14 -22.59
CA PHE A 34 -3.78 -12.71 -22.85
C PHE A 34 -2.35 -12.17 -23.03
N LEU A 35 -1.34 -12.75 -22.37
CA LEU A 35 0.04 -12.27 -22.48
C LEU A 35 0.64 -12.59 -23.86
N THR A 36 0.40 -13.79 -24.38
CA THR A 36 0.85 -14.14 -25.73
C THR A 36 0.07 -13.37 -26.78
N ALA A 37 -1.24 -13.16 -26.58
CA ALA A 37 -2.06 -12.31 -27.46
C ALA A 37 -1.52 -10.86 -27.55
N ILE A 38 -1.11 -10.28 -26.41
CA ILE A 38 -0.46 -8.96 -26.35
C ILE A 38 0.81 -8.93 -27.22
N GLN A 39 1.68 -9.93 -27.09
CA GLN A 39 2.94 -9.99 -27.86
C GLN A 39 2.66 -10.09 -29.36
N SER A 40 1.72 -10.94 -29.77
CA SER A 40 1.31 -11.11 -31.17
C SER A 40 0.69 -9.83 -31.75
N CYS A 41 -0.15 -9.13 -30.99
CA CYS A 41 -0.68 -7.82 -31.38
C CYS A 41 0.42 -6.76 -31.53
N LEU A 42 1.35 -6.67 -30.58
CA LEU A 42 2.48 -5.74 -30.67
C LEU A 42 3.36 -6.06 -31.88
N HIS A 43 3.53 -7.33 -32.23
CA HIS A 43 4.24 -7.73 -33.45
C HIS A 43 3.50 -7.26 -34.71
N ALA A 44 2.18 -7.48 -34.81
CA ALA A 44 1.38 -6.98 -35.93
C ALA A 44 1.50 -5.45 -36.07
N LEU A 45 1.45 -4.72 -34.95
CA LEU A 45 1.57 -3.25 -34.92
C LEU A 45 2.96 -2.71 -35.30
N LYS A 46 4.00 -3.56 -35.35
CA LYS A 46 5.31 -3.15 -35.91
C LYS A 46 5.25 -2.96 -37.42
N PHE A 47 4.38 -3.69 -38.12
CA PHE A 47 4.21 -3.57 -39.56
C PHE A 47 3.22 -2.47 -39.93
N ASP A 48 2.14 -2.38 -39.18
CA ASP A 48 1.14 -1.32 -39.33
C ASP A 48 0.72 -0.82 -37.95
N SER A 49 1.30 0.31 -37.54
CA SER A 49 1.04 0.90 -36.23
C SER A 49 -0.38 1.47 -36.06
N SER A 50 -1.14 1.54 -37.16
CA SER A 50 -2.52 2.00 -37.25
C SER A 50 -3.53 0.88 -37.50
N ASP A 51 -3.10 -0.40 -37.52
CA ASP A 51 -4.01 -1.54 -37.69
C ASP A 51 -5.07 -1.53 -36.57
N ARG A 52 -6.30 -1.19 -36.96
CA ARG A 52 -7.45 -1.03 -36.08
C ARG A 52 -7.77 -2.33 -35.33
N ALA A 53 -7.73 -3.47 -36.02
CA ALA A 53 -8.08 -4.76 -35.44
C ALA A 53 -7.02 -5.21 -34.42
N ALA A 54 -5.74 -4.91 -34.69
CA ALA A 54 -4.66 -5.16 -33.74
C ALA A 54 -4.80 -4.27 -32.48
N LEU A 55 -5.12 -2.98 -32.62
CA LEU A 55 -5.32 -2.08 -31.47
C LEU A 55 -6.53 -2.46 -30.60
N LEU A 56 -7.64 -2.86 -31.23
CA LEU A 56 -8.85 -3.33 -30.54
C LEU A 56 -8.55 -4.59 -29.71
N THR A 57 -7.86 -5.56 -30.32
CA THR A 57 -7.50 -6.82 -29.67
C THR A 57 -6.46 -6.59 -28.56
N LEU A 58 -5.47 -5.73 -28.80
CA LEU A 58 -4.44 -5.39 -27.82
C LEU A 58 -5.01 -4.74 -26.56
N SER A 59 -5.89 -3.74 -26.73
CA SER A 59 -6.55 -3.10 -25.58
C SER A 59 -7.46 -4.06 -24.83
N ALA A 60 -8.15 -4.98 -25.51
CA ALA A 60 -8.93 -6.03 -24.87
C ALA A 60 -8.04 -6.99 -24.06
N ALA A 61 -6.93 -7.45 -24.64
CA ALA A 61 -6.00 -8.36 -23.96
C ALA A 61 -5.36 -7.71 -22.72
N TYR A 62 -4.96 -6.43 -22.81
CA TYR A 62 -4.49 -5.70 -21.62
C TYR A 62 -5.55 -5.54 -20.54
N TYR A 63 -6.82 -5.36 -20.93
CA TYR A 63 -7.93 -5.26 -19.98
C TYR A 63 -8.13 -6.56 -19.20
N GLU A 64 -8.24 -7.69 -19.91
CA GLU A 64 -8.44 -9.01 -19.29
C GLU A 64 -7.23 -9.46 -18.45
N ALA A 65 -6.02 -9.02 -18.81
CA ALA A 65 -4.81 -9.24 -18.02
C ALA A 65 -4.69 -8.33 -16.77
N GLY A 66 -5.66 -7.43 -16.51
CA GLY A 66 -5.63 -6.49 -15.39
C GLY A 66 -4.60 -5.35 -15.53
N LEU A 67 -3.99 -5.17 -16.70
CA LEU A 67 -2.95 -4.17 -16.97
C LEU A 67 -3.58 -2.83 -17.40
N TYR A 68 -4.41 -2.25 -16.52
CA TYR A 68 -5.31 -1.13 -16.85
C TYR A 68 -4.61 0.14 -17.35
N THR A 69 -3.40 0.45 -16.86
CA THR A 69 -2.62 1.62 -17.33
C THR A 69 -2.28 1.48 -18.82
N LYS A 70 -1.74 0.31 -19.22
CA LYS A 70 -1.42 0.01 -20.62
C LYS A 70 -2.70 -0.08 -21.45
N CYS A 71 -3.73 -0.76 -20.92
CA CYS A 71 -5.04 -0.83 -21.56
C CYS A 71 -5.57 0.56 -21.92
N ARG A 72 -5.54 1.52 -20.98
CA ARG A 72 -6.02 2.89 -21.19
C ARG A 72 -5.28 3.59 -22.33
N VAL A 73 -3.95 3.51 -22.36
CA VAL A 73 -3.12 4.12 -23.42
C VAL A 73 -3.52 3.56 -24.79
N TRP A 74 -3.57 2.24 -24.93
CA TRP A 74 -3.90 1.61 -26.21
C TRP A 74 -5.37 1.79 -26.59
N THR A 75 -6.28 1.89 -25.63
CA THR A 75 -7.70 2.19 -25.86
C THR A 75 -7.86 3.60 -26.43
N LEU A 76 -7.16 4.60 -25.90
CA LEU A 76 -7.19 5.97 -26.42
C LEU A 76 -6.60 6.05 -27.84
N LYS A 77 -5.52 5.32 -28.12
CA LYS A 77 -4.96 5.21 -29.47
C LYS A 77 -5.98 4.57 -30.44
N ALA A 78 -6.62 3.48 -30.02
CA ALA A 78 -7.66 2.84 -30.82
C ALA A 78 -8.86 3.79 -31.07
N LEU A 79 -9.27 4.58 -30.08
CA LEU A 79 -10.36 5.56 -30.20
C LEU A 79 -10.04 6.64 -31.24
N SER A 80 -8.80 7.13 -31.30
CA SER A 80 -8.41 8.14 -32.30
C SER A 80 -8.49 7.66 -33.75
N LEU A 81 -8.56 6.34 -33.97
CA LEU A 81 -8.63 5.70 -35.28
C LEU A 81 -9.97 4.98 -35.52
N ALA A 82 -10.89 5.04 -34.55
CA ALA A 82 -12.16 4.33 -34.64
C ALA A 82 -13.18 5.16 -35.43
N GLU A 83 -13.69 4.60 -36.52
CA GLU A 83 -14.77 5.19 -37.33
C GLU A 83 -16.12 4.52 -37.04
N ASP A 84 -16.10 3.25 -36.63
CA ASP A 84 -17.30 2.47 -36.38
C ASP A 84 -17.91 2.80 -35.01
N ARG A 85 -19.21 3.11 -35.00
CA ARG A 85 -19.93 3.52 -33.77
C ARG A 85 -19.89 2.45 -32.68
N LYS A 86 -19.92 1.16 -33.02
CA LYS A 86 -19.88 0.06 -32.07
C LYS A 86 -18.49 -0.08 -31.45
N ASP A 87 -17.44 0.08 -32.26
CA ASP A 87 -16.05 0.07 -31.78
C ASP A 87 -15.80 1.26 -30.84
N ILE A 88 -16.27 2.46 -31.20
CA ILE A 88 -16.18 3.66 -30.35
C ILE A 88 -16.86 3.41 -28.99
N GLN A 89 -18.09 2.88 -28.98
CA GLN A 89 -18.80 2.59 -27.73
C GLN A 89 -18.05 1.57 -26.86
N THR A 90 -17.55 0.49 -27.48
CA THR A 90 -16.81 -0.57 -26.77
C THR A 90 -15.52 -0.04 -26.16
N LEU A 91 -14.75 0.73 -26.93
CA LEU A 91 -13.50 1.31 -26.49
C LEU A 91 -13.72 2.39 -25.43
N MET A 92 -14.73 3.24 -25.58
CA MET A 92 -15.07 4.22 -24.56
C MET A 92 -15.48 3.54 -23.25
N LEU A 93 -16.22 2.42 -23.31
CA LEU A 93 -16.65 1.70 -22.10
C LEU A 93 -15.44 1.10 -21.38
N ARG A 94 -14.52 0.53 -22.16
CA ARG A 94 -13.23 0.05 -21.67
C ARG A 94 -12.40 1.18 -21.06
N HIS A 95 -12.35 2.35 -21.71
CA HIS A 95 -11.65 3.52 -21.20
C HIS A 95 -12.21 3.99 -19.85
N VAL A 96 -13.53 4.18 -19.76
CA VAL A 96 -14.23 4.53 -18.51
C VAL A 96 -13.92 3.52 -17.41
N THR A 97 -14.02 2.23 -17.73
CA THR A 97 -13.78 1.15 -16.76
C THR A 97 -12.32 1.13 -16.29
N CYS A 98 -11.37 1.31 -17.20
CA CYS A 98 -9.96 1.51 -16.83
C CYS A 98 -9.78 2.74 -15.96
N CYS A 99 -10.43 3.87 -16.26
CA CYS A 99 -10.36 5.06 -15.42
C CYS A 99 -10.91 4.80 -14.02
N ILE A 100 -12.00 4.03 -13.88
CA ILE A 100 -12.53 3.62 -12.58
C ILE A 100 -11.52 2.73 -11.83
N TYR A 101 -10.99 1.67 -12.45
CA TYR A 101 -9.98 0.81 -11.81
C TYR A 101 -8.69 1.56 -11.46
N LEU A 102 -8.35 2.56 -12.26
CA LEU A 102 -7.20 3.43 -12.03
C LEU A 102 -7.49 4.56 -11.02
N GLY A 103 -8.71 4.72 -10.49
CA GLY A 103 -9.04 5.81 -9.56
C GLY A 103 -9.22 7.18 -10.23
N ARG A 104 -9.22 7.23 -11.57
CA ARG A 104 -9.38 8.44 -12.39
C ARG A 104 -10.87 8.78 -12.60
N PHE A 105 -11.61 8.97 -11.52
CA PHE A 105 -13.06 9.15 -11.56
C PHE A 105 -13.52 10.41 -12.30
N SER A 106 -12.77 11.51 -12.24
CA SER A 106 -13.07 12.73 -13.00
C SER A 106 -13.00 12.51 -14.52
N GLU A 107 -11.98 11.79 -14.98
CA GLU A 107 -11.85 11.39 -16.38
C GLU A 107 -12.93 10.38 -16.78
N ALA A 108 -13.22 9.41 -15.91
CA ALA A 108 -14.31 8.45 -16.12
C ALA A 108 -15.66 9.17 -16.31
N ARG A 109 -15.94 10.17 -15.48
CA ARG A 109 -17.15 11.00 -15.56
C ARG A 109 -17.21 11.78 -16.88
N GLY A 110 -16.15 12.51 -17.22
CA GLY A 110 -16.11 13.28 -18.47
C GLY A 110 -16.27 12.39 -19.71
N ALA A 111 -15.71 11.17 -19.68
CA ALA A 111 -15.90 10.19 -20.74
C ALA A 111 -17.32 9.61 -20.78
N LEU A 112 -18.00 9.50 -19.64
CA LEU A 112 -19.39 9.03 -19.54
C LEU A 112 -20.41 10.06 -20.07
N ASP A 113 -20.10 11.36 -19.97
CA ASP A 113 -20.97 12.43 -20.52
C ASP A 113 -21.12 12.35 -22.05
N CYS A 114 -20.18 11.67 -22.73
CA CYS A 114 -20.24 11.43 -24.18
C CYS A 114 -21.12 10.24 -24.59
N PHE A 115 -21.72 9.49 -23.64
CA PHE A 115 -22.52 8.30 -23.94
C PHE A 115 -24.02 8.58 -24.09
N THR A 116 -24.66 7.80 -24.97
CA THR A 116 -26.10 7.56 -24.87
C THR A 116 -26.35 6.69 -23.63
N ARG A 117 -27.23 7.13 -22.73
CA ARG A 117 -27.55 6.39 -21.49
C ARG A 117 -28.06 4.98 -21.81
N THR A 118 -27.30 3.99 -21.38
CA THR A 118 -27.64 2.57 -21.29
C THR A 118 -27.59 2.14 -19.83
N LYS A 119 -28.21 1.00 -19.49
CA LYS A 119 -28.13 0.44 -18.12
C LYS A 119 -26.69 0.24 -17.64
N GLU A 120 -25.77 -0.16 -18.52
CA GLU A 120 -24.37 -0.36 -18.14
C GLU A 120 -23.64 0.96 -17.91
N THR A 121 -23.84 1.96 -18.77
CA THR A 121 -23.25 3.30 -18.57
C THR A 121 -23.86 4.00 -17.35
N GLU A 122 -25.13 3.76 -17.03
CA GLU A 122 -25.75 4.27 -15.79
C GLU A 122 -25.17 3.57 -14.55
N ARG A 123 -24.91 2.25 -14.62
CA ARG A 123 -24.21 1.53 -13.55
C ARG A 123 -22.80 2.06 -13.34
N LEU A 124 -22.05 2.31 -14.41
CA LEU A 124 -20.70 2.87 -14.34
C LEU A 124 -20.70 4.34 -13.92
N ALA A 125 -21.68 5.13 -14.34
CA ALA A 125 -21.86 6.50 -13.87
C ALA A 125 -22.20 6.52 -12.39
N THR A 126 -23.09 5.63 -11.93
CA THR A 126 -23.40 5.47 -10.52
C THR A 126 -22.18 5.01 -9.73
N ALA A 127 -21.38 4.06 -10.24
CA ALA A 127 -20.15 3.63 -9.58
C ALA A 127 -19.10 4.75 -9.53
N ALA A 128 -18.92 5.48 -10.63
CA ALA A 128 -18.01 6.62 -10.71
C ALA A 128 -18.48 7.77 -9.82
N GLU A 129 -19.79 8.01 -9.70
CA GLU A 129 -20.40 9.10 -8.94
C GLU A 129 -20.51 8.76 -7.45
N ILE A 130 -20.80 7.51 -7.09
CA ILE A 130 -20.67 7.00 -5.73
C ILE A 130 -19.21 7.09 -5.31
N GLU A 131 -18.24 6.59 -6.07
CA GLU A 131 -16.83 6.68 -5.66
C GLU A 131 -16.26 8.11 -5.73
N TYR A 132 -16.75 8.96 -6.64
CA TYR A 132 -16.36 10.37 -6.71
C TYR A 132 -16.95 11.21 -5.56
N ASN A 133 -18.18 10.89 -5.11
CA ASN A 133 -18.86 11.64 -4.04
C ASN A 133 -18.75 10.98 -2.65
N ALA A 134 -18.46 9.69 -2.55
CA ALA A 134 -18.30 8.94 -1.30
C ALA A 134 -16.88 9.05 -0.73
N ASP A 135 -15.90 9.47 -1.53
CA ASP A 135 -14.54 9.68 -1.05
C ASP A 135 -14.31 11.16 -0.71
N PRO A 136 -14.06 11.51 0.57
CA PRO A 136 -13.10 12.56 0.84
C PRO A 136 -11.82 12.21 0.06
N PRO A 137 -11.14 13.17 -0.60
CA PRO A 137 -9.93 12.91 -1.40
C PRO A 137 -8.80 12.13 -0.68
N GLU A 138 -8.93 11.94 0.64
CA GLU A 138 -8.05 11.22 1.56
C GLU A 138 -8.00 9.68 1.33
N THR A 139 -9.09 9.03 0.91
CA THR A 139 -9.15 7.57 0.65
C THR A 139 -8.66 7.19 -0.75
N LYS A 140 -8.62 8.16 -1.68
CA LYS A 140 -8.13 8.01 -3.05
C LYS A 140 -6.62 7.78 -3.12
N MET A 141 -5.87 8.41 -2.22
CA MET A 141 -4.40 8.36 -2.14
C MET A 141 -3.88 7.01 -1.62
N LEU A 142 -4.64 6.40 -0.70
CA LEU A 142 -4.35 5.09 -0.11
C LEU A 142 -4.60 3.96 -1.13
N ARG A 143 -5.62 4.10 -1.97
CA ARG A 143 -5.94 3.09 -3.00
C ARG A 143 -4.94 3.03 -4.15
N GLU A 144 -4.17 4.08 -4.46
CA GLU A 144 -3.21 4.08 -5.57
C GLU A 144 -1.84 3.49 -5.22
N SER A 145 -1.43 3.54 -3.95
CA SER A 145 -0.20 2.92 -3.45
C SER A 145 -0.33 1.42 -3.19
N TRP A 146 -1.55 0.86 -3.17
CA TRP A 146 -1.84 -0.53 -2.76
C TRP A 146 -2.27 -1.47 -3.91
N LYS A 147 -2.08 -1.07 -5.19
CA LYS A 147 -2.65 -1.78 -6.36
C LYS A 147 -1.87 -3.02 -6.83
N THR A 148 -0.84 -3.47 -6.12
CA THR A 148 0.06 -4.52 -6.62
C THR A 148 -0.21 -5.93 -6.11
N PHE A 149 -1.15 -6.17 -5.20
CA PHE A 149 -1.31 -7.50 -4.60
C PHE A 149 -2.76 -8.02 -4.59
N PRO A 150 -2.96 -9.36 -4.66
CA PRO A 150 -4.27 -9.98 -4.82
C PRO A 150 -5.04 -10.00 -3.50
N ALA A 151 -5.35 -8.82 -2.96
CA ALA A 151 -6.22 -8.65 -1.80
C ALA A 151 -7.66 -8.37 -2.25
N PHE A 152 -8.64 -8.91 -1.52
CA PHE A 152 -10.04 -8.57 -1.78
C PHE A 152 -10.35 -7.21 -1.17
N THR A 153 -10.65 -6.22 -2.01
CA THR A 153 -11.15 -4.92 -1.60
C THR A 153 -12.51 -5.04 -0.88
N ALA A 154 -12.87 -4.06 -0.05
CA ALA A 154 -14.18 -4.01 0.62
C ALA A 154 -15.36 -4.18 -0.35
N GLY A 155 -15.27 -3.58 -1.55
CA GLY A 155 -16.27 -3.73 -2.61
C GLY A 155 -16.34 -5.16 -3.16
N GLN A 156 -15.21 -5.85 -3.31
CA GLN A 156 -15.19 -7.26 -3.72
C GLN A 156 -15.80 -8.16 -2.65
N LEU A 157 -15.51 -7.93 -1.37
CA LEU A 157 -16.11 -8.66 -0.26
C LEU A 157 -17.64 -8.51 -0.23
N ASN A 158 -18.14 -7.27 -0.38
CA ASN A 158 -19.58 -7.00 -0.45
C ASN A 158 -20.25 -7.71 -1.63
N ASN A 159 -19.60 -7.70 -2.80
CA ASN A 159 -20.09 -8.42 -3.98
C ASN A 159 -20.17 -9.94 -3.77
N ILE A 160 -19.20 -10.55 -3.06
CA ILE A 160 -19.23 -11.98 -2.75
C ILE A 160 -20.38 -12.30 -1.79
N ARG A 161 -20.60 -11.48 -0.75
CA ARG A 161 -21.70 -11.67 0.21
C ARG A 161 -23.07 -11.53 -0.42
N GLN A 162 -23.29 -10.50 -1.25
CA GLN A 162 -24.55 -10.32 -1.97
C GLN A 162 -24.93 -11.57 -2.80
N LYS A 163 -23.94 -12.28 -3.31
CA LYS A 163 -24.13 -13.55 -4.02
C LYS A 163 -24.38 -14.73 -3.08
N LYS A 164 -23.70 -14.82 -1.93
CA LYS A 164 -23.72 -16.00 -1.05
C LYS A 164 -24.92 -16.11 -0.11
N LYS A 165 -25.64 -15.02 0.23
CA LYS A 165 -26.78 -14.97 1.21
C LYS A 165 -26.48 -15.49 2.64
N SER A 166 -25.41 -16.24 2.86
CA SER A 166 -24.87 -16.70 4.15
C SER A 166 -23.77 -15.78 4.67
N PRO A 167 -23.39 -15.86 5.96
CA PRO A 167 -22.16 -15.25 6.45
C PRO A 167 -20.96 -15.67 5.61
N LEU A 168 -20.02 -14.75 5.42
CA LEU A 168 -18.72 -15.03 4.85
C LEU A 168 -17.86 -15.69 5.93
N ASP A 169 -17.34 -16.86 5.59
CA ASP A 169 -16.26 -17.51 6.32
C ASP A 169 -15.06 -17.54 5.35
N MET A 170 -14.06 -16.71 5.62
CA MET A 170 -12.92 -16.50 4.72
C MET A 170 -11.61 -16.74 5.44
N HIS A 171 -10.73 -17.46 4.77
CA HIS A 171 -9.37 -17.72 5.21
C HIS A 171 -8.41 -16.97 4.29
N PHE A 172 -7.68 -16.02 4.86
CA PHE A 172 -6.57 -15.33 4.23
C PHE A 172 -5.28 -16.04 4.61
N PHE A 173 -4.54 -16.47 3.59
CA PHE A 173 -3.23 -17.07 3.75
C PHE A 173 -2.20 -16.10 3.17
N HIS A 174 -1.37 -15.55 4.03
CA HIS A 174 -0.24 -14.73 3.65
C HIS A 174 1.02 -15.59 3.76
N ALA A 175 1.56 -16.03 2.63
CA ALA A 175 2.83 -16.77 2.57
C ALA A 175 3.91 -16.00 1.82
N ALA A 176 5.16 -16.19 2.29
CA ALA A 176 6.39 -15.52 1.88
C ALA A 176 6.67 -14.24 2.67
N THR A 177 7.76 -13.53 2.32
CA THR A 177 8.21 -12.22 2.84
C THR A 177 7.16 -11.13 2.57
N ILE A 178 6.00 -11.32 3.17
CA ILE A 178 4.88 -10.41 3.11
C ILE A 178 5.03 -9.53 4.34
N ASP A 179 5.38 -8.27 4.11
CA ASP A 179 5.47 -7.26 5.14
C ASP A 179 4.09 -7.17 5.83
N ALA A 180 4.07 -7.02 7.15
CA ALA A 180 2.80 -6.91 7.87
C ALA A 180 1.99 -5.67 7.50
N LYS A 181 2.54 -4.77 6.66
CA LYS A 181 1.79 -3.79 5.87
C LYS A 181 0.63 -4.43 5.11
N ASP A 182 0.82 -5.58 4.46
CA ASP A 182 -0.23 -6.22 3.66
C ASP A 182 -1.33 -6.80 4.54
N VAL A 183 -0.96 -7.43 5.66
CA VAL A 183 -1.91 -7.91 6.66
C VAL A 183 -2.70 -6.73 7.22
N PHE A 184 -2.01 -5.63 7.53
CA PHE A 184 -2.62 -4.41 8.04
C PHE A 184 -3.57 -3.75 7.02
N THR A 185 -3.18 -3.67 5.75
CA THR A 185 -4.03 -3.19 4.66
C THR A 185 -5.27 -4.07 4.51
N GLN A 186 -5.13 -5.40 4.60
CA GLN A 186 -6.27 -6.31 4.53
C GLN A 186 -7.21 -6.14 5.73
N LEU A 187 -6.67 -5.94 6.93
CA LEU A 187 -7.44 -5.60 8.12
C LEU A 187 -8.23 -4.30 7.90
N GLN A 188 -7.60 -3.25 7.38
CA GLN A 188 -8.31 -2.00 7.07
C GLN A 188 -9.45 -2.21 6.07
N GLN A 189 -9.22 -2.99 5.01
CA GLN A 189 -10.26 -3.30 4.03
C GLN A 189 -11.44 -4.06 4.66
N ILE A 190 -11.18 -4.92 5.64
CA ILE A 190 -12.21 -5.63 6.39
C ILE A 190 -12.95 -4.67 7.32
N CYS A 191 -12.25 -3.75 7.99
CA CYS A 191 -12.86 -2.70 8.78
C CYS A 191 -13.85 -1.86 7.95
N PHE A 192 -13.41 -1.37 6.78
CA PHE A 192 -14.28 -0.64 5.85
C PHE A 192 -15.46 -1.49 5.37
N TYR A 193 -15.22 -2.78 5.13
CA TYR A 193 -16.29 -3.70 4.80
C TYR A 193 -17.33 -3.79 5.92
N GLU A 194 -16.91 -3.94 7.18
CA GLU A 194 -17.79 -4.04 8.34
C GLU A 194 -18.57 -2.75 8.60
N GLU A 195 -17.96 -1.57 8.41
CA GLU A 195 -18.66 -0.28 8.55
C GLU A 195 -19.86 -0.13 7.60
N ILE A 196 -19.78 -0.78 6.43
CA ILE A 196 -20.86 -0.78 5.43
C ILE A 196 -21.92 -1.86 5.74
N GLN A 197 -21.65 -2.78 6.68
CA GLN A 197 -22.57 -3.88 7.03
C GLN A 197 -23.31 -3.60 8.35
N THR A 198 -24.63 -3.75 8.33
CA THR A 198 -25.47 -3.44 9.50
C THR A 198 -25.90 -4.65 10.34
N ASP A 199 -25.91 -5.87 9.79
CA ASP A 199 -26.76 -6.94 10.36
C ASP A 199 -26.15 -8.34 10.56
N LYS A 200 -24.91 -8.65 10.12
CA LYS A 200 -24.29 -9.97 10.38
C LYS A 200 -22.77 -9.93 10.55
N LEU A 201 -22.29 -10.65 11.56
CA LEU A 201 -20.87 -10.95 11.85
C LEU A 201 -20.34 -12.02 10.90
N ASP A 202 -19.51 -11.60 9.95
CA ASP A 202 -18.69 -12.51 9.16
C ASP A 202 -17.47 -12.97 9.96
N LYS A 203 -16.84 -14.06 9.55
CA LYS A 203 -15.61 -14.58 10.16
C LYS A 203 -14.46 -14.50 9.18
N PHE A 204 -13.36 -13.95 9.66
CA PHE A 204 -12.12 -13.82 8.91
C PHE A 204 -11.02 -14.53 9.68
N TYR A 205 -10.35 -15.46 9.02
CA TYR A 205 -9.20 -16.19 9.52
C TYR A 205 -7.96 -15.68 8.80
N PHE A 206 -6.93 -15.27 9.54
CA PHE A 206 -5.66 -14.85 8.97
C PHE A 206 -4.58 -15.83 9.39
N GLU A 207 -3.85 -16.33 8.40
CA GLU A 207 -2.62 -17.08 8.60
C GLU A 207 -1.47 -16.26 8.03
N VAL A 208 -0.53 -15.89 8.90
CA VAL A 208 0.68 -15.17 8.51
C VAL A 208 1.84 -16.16 8.58
N SER A 209 2.34 -16.55 7.42
CA SER A 209 3.45 -17.49 7.25
C SER A 209 4.67 -16.74 6.70
N ASP A 210 5.48 -16.20 7.61
CA ASP A 210 6.78 -15.63 7.28
C ASP A 210 7.91 -16.62 7.66
N PHE A 211 8.94 -16.71 6.82
CA PHE A 211 10.07 -17.59 7.07
C PHE A 211 11.11 -16.98 8.00
N ARG A 212 11.09 -15.65 8.21
CA ARG A 212 12.02 -14.92 9.07
C ARG A 212 11.45 -14.77 10.50
N PRO A 213 12.07 -15.38 11.51
CA PRO A 213 11.67 -15.23 12.91
C PRO A 213 11.61 -13.77 13.37
N GLU A 214 12.48 -12.90 12.84
CA GLU A 214 12.56 -11.48 13.16
C GLU A 214 11.29 -10.74 12.72
N THR A 215 10.82 -11.01 11.50
CA THR A 215 9.58 -10.43 10.98
C THR A 215 8.38 -10.94 11.78
N MET A 216 8.33 -12.22 12.14
CA MET A 216 7.28 -12.75 13.02
C MET A 216 7.29 -12.10 14.40
N ALA A 217 8.46 -11.99 15.02
CA ALA A 217 8.63 -11.38 16.33
C ALA A 217 8.19 -9.92 16.33
N ARG A 218 8.50 -9.18 15.27
CA ARG A 218 8.03 -7.81 15.02
C ARG A 218 6.51 -7.75 14.90
N ASN A 219 5.93 -8.56 14.01
CA ASN A 219 4.48 -8.55 13.74
C ASN A 219 3.65 -8.84 14.99
N VAL A 220 4.10 -9.75 15.85
CA VAL A 220 3.42 -10.05 17.11
C VAL A 220 3.39 -8.84 18.06
N ILE A 221 4.45 -8.03 18.12
CA ILE A 221 4.47 -6.78 18.90
C ILE A 221 3.44 -5.79 18.33
N ILE A 222 3.37 -5.64 17.01
CA ILE A 222 2.38 -4.77 16.35
C ILE A 222 0.96 -5.26 16.63
N PHE A 223 0.69 -6.56 16.51
CA PHE A 223 -0.62 -7.13 16.81
C PHE A 223 -1.02 -6.90 18.27
N ARG A 224 -0.06 -6.95 19.21
CA ARG A 224 -0.33 -6.61 20.60
C ARG A 224 -0.75 -5.16 20.75
N MET A 225 -0.03 -4.25 20.12
CA MET A 225 -0.34 -2.83 20.16
C MET A 225 -1.69 -2.51 19.51
N LEU A 226 -2.01 -3.12 18.37
CA LEU A 226 -3.32 -3.01 17.73
C LEU A 226 -4.43 -3.56 18.64
N HIS A 227 -4.18 -4.68 19.33
CA HIS A 227 -5.11 -5.21 20.32
C HIS A 227 -5.34 -4.25 21.50
N GLU A 228 -4.29 -3.59 22.01
CA GLU A 228 -4.43 -2.58 23.07
C GLU A 228 -5.22 -1.36 22.61
N VAL A 229 -4.94 -0.88 21.40
CA VAL A 229 -5.66 0.21 20.76
C VAL A 229 -7.15 -0.12 20.63
N SER A 230 -7.49 -1.30 20.11
CA SER A 230 -8.87 -1.79 19.99
C SER A 230 -9.58 -1.82 21.37
N LYS A 231 -8.92 -2.30 22.43
CA LYS A 231 -9.49 -2.31 23.80
C LYS A 231 -9.80 -0.90 24.34
N ILE A 232 -8.92 0.08 24.10
CA ILE A 232 -9.13 1.47 24.54
C ILE A 232 -10.46 2.01 23.99
N GLN A 233 -10.84 1.58 22.80
CA GLN A 233 -12.04 2.07 22.16
C GLN A 233 -13.31 1.34 22.56
N PHE A 234 -13.24 0.01 22.59
CA PHE A 234 -14.40 -0.82 22.93
C PHE A 234 -14.86 -0.61 24.37
N THR A 235 -13.99 -0.12 25.26
CA THR A 235 -14.35 0.13 26.65
C THR A 235 -15.37 1.26 26.85
N LYS A 236 -15.74 2.05 25.82
CA LYS A 236 -16.74 3.15 25.88
C LYS A 236 -16.56 4.14 27.04
N ILE A 237 -15.40 4.12 27.70
CA ILE A 237 -15.03 5.12 28.70
C ILE A 237 -14.88 6.39 27.89
N SER A 238 -15.83 7.32 28.07
CA SER A 238 -15.92 8.63 27.41
C SER A 238 -14.54 9.10 26.96
N SER A 239 -14.33 9.30 25.65
CA SER A 239 -13.06 9.71 25.05
C SER A 239 -12.37 10.80 25.86
N THR A 240 -11.57 10.38 26.84
CA THR A 240 -10.80 11.29 27.66
C THR A 240 -9.59 11.69 26.83
N LEU A 241 -9.04 12.85 27.13
CA LEU A 241 -7.79 13.29 26.54
C LEU A 241 -6.73 12.19 26.69
N GLU A 242 -6.59 11.63 27.89
CA GLU A 242 -5.66 10.54 28.21
C GLU A 242 -5.84 9.30 27.32
N THR A 243 -7.07 8.85 27.08
CA THR A 243 -7.32 7.70 26.17
C THR A 243 -6.91 7.99 24.73
N THR A 244 -7.09 9.23 24.27
CA THR A 244 -6.71 9.65 22.91
C THR A 244 -5.19 9.74 22.79
N GLU A 245 -4.54 10.33 23.79
CA GLU A 245 -3.09 10.49 23.84
C GLU A 245 -2.39 9.13 23.90
N ARG A 246 -2.89 8.21 24.74
CA ARG A 246 -2.36 6.84 24.82
C ARG A 246 -2.48 6.11 23.49
N GLN A 247 -3.61 6.27 22.81
CA GLN A 247 -3.82 5.65 21.52
C GLN A 247 -2.88 6.22 20.45
N GLN A 248 -2.75 7.54 20.37
CA GLN A 248 -1.83 8.21 19.45
C GLN A 248 -0.37 7.83 19.72
N PHE A 249 0.00 7.66 21.00
CA PHE A 249 1.29 7.14 21.40
C PHE A 249 1.53 5.72 20.85
N ILE A 250 0.60 4.78 21.06
CA ILE A 250 0.76 3.39 20.59
C ILE A 250 0.87 3.36 19.05
N VAL A 251 0.04 4.13 18.36
CA VAL A 251 0.09 4.25 16.89
C VAL A 251 1.44 4.82 16.43
N GLY A 252 1.98 5.81 17.15
CA GLY A 252 3.34 6.33 16.90
C GLY A 252 4.42 5.27 17.11
N VAL A 253 4.30 4.41 18.13
CA VAL A 253 5.26 3.31 18.36
C VAL A 253 5.21 2.30 17.21
N ILE A 254 4.01 1.91 16.75
CA ILE A 254 3.83 1.04 15.58
C ILE A 254 4.58 1.62 14.38
N TRP A 255 4.44 2.94 14.16
CA TRP A 255 5.16 3.63 13.10
C TRP A 255 6.67 3.47 13.19
N TYR A 256 7.25 3.75 14.35
CA TYR A 256 8.69 3.65 14.55
C TYR A 256 9.21 2.25 14.30
N ILE A 257 8.46 1.20 14.66
CA ILE A 257 8.86 -0.18 14.38
C ILE A 257 8.92 -0.46 12.88
N TYR A 258 7.97 0.05 12.10
CA TYR A 258 7.84 -0.27 10.67
C TYR A 258 8.70 0.56 9.75
N SER A 259 8.71 1.88 9.96
CA SER A 259 9.04 2.82 8.90
C SER A 259 10.37 3.54 9.12
N GLU A 260 10.91 3.49 10.34
CA GLU A 260 11.97 4.40 10.75
C GLU A 260 13.23 3.61 11.10
N GLY A 261 14.37 4.03 10.55
CA GLY A 261 15.68 3.47 10.90
C GLY A 261 16.16 3.89 12.30
N ILE A 262 15.57 4.94 12.86
CA ILE A 262 15.85 5.44 14.21
C ILE A 262 14.54 5.74 14.97
N MET A 263 14.59 5.76 16.31
CA MET A 263 13.45 6.07 17.15
C MET A 263 13.84 6.78 18.45
N PRO A 264 12.92 7.49 19.11
CA PRO A 264 13.16 8.03 20.44
C PRO A 264 13.46 6.93 21.48
N GLY A 265 14.32 7.22 22.45
CA GLY A 265 14.69 6.24 23.49
C GLY A 265 13.51 5.74 24.34
N TYR A 266 12.48 6.56 24.53
CA TYR A 266 11.26 6.14 25.25
C TYR A 266 10.42 5.13 24.46
N VAL A 267 10.45 5.17 23.12
CA VAL A 267 9.76 4.21 22.25
C VAL A 267 10.42 2.85 22.40
N GLU A 268 11.75 2.80 22.33
CA GLU A 268 12.50 1.56 22.55
C GLU A 268 12.19 0.96 23.93
N THR A 269 12.22 1.80 24.97
CA THR A 269 11.93 1.36 26.35
C THR A 269 10.53 0.74 26.44
N TYR A 270 9.54 1.40 25.85
CA TYR A 270 8.17 0.89 25.82
C TYR A 270 8.06 -0.45 25.08
N ILE A 271 8.76 -0.62 23.94
CA ILE A 271 8.76 -1.90 23.20
C ILE A 271 9.39 -3.02 24.04
N LEU A 272 10.50 -2.76 24.73
CA LEU A 272 11.16 -3.77 25.59
C LEU A 272 10.29 -4.17 26.78
N ASP A 273 9.62 -3.19 27.41
CA ASP A 273 8.66 -3.45 28.48
C ASP A 273 7.49 -4.30 27.95
N LEU A 274 6.97 -3.95 26.77
CA LEU A 274 5.90 -4.72 26.12
C LEU A 274 6.34 -6.16 25.82
N ILE A 275 7.55 -6.35 25.29
CA ILE A 275 8.14 -7.68 25.05
C ILE A 275 8.20 -8.48 26.35
N ARG A 276 8.69 -7.89 27.45
CA ARG A 276 8.76 -8.57 28.76
C ARG A 276 7.38 -9.06 29.18
N ASP A 277 6.38 -8.20 29.12
CA ASP A 277 5.01 -8.53 29.52
C ASP A 277 4.40 -9.63 28.62
N MET A 278 4.66 -9.56 27.31
CA MET A 278 4.19 -10.56 26.33
C MET A 278 4.80 -11.94 26.54
N LYS A 279 6.05 -12.03 26.99
CA LYS A 279 6.71 -13.31 27.31
C LYS A 279 6.03 -14.03 28.47
N GLU A 280 5.53 -13.27 29.45
CA GLU A 280 4.85 -13.80 30.63
C GLU A 280 3.38 -14.19 30.35
N ALA A 281 2.80 -13.68 29.25
CA ALA A 281 1.39 -13.87 28.90
C ALA A 281 1.06 -15.20 28.17
N GLY A 282 1.96 -16.18 28.19
CA GLY A 282 1.71 -17.55 27.71
C GLY A 282 1.85 -17.74 26.19
N ASP A 283 1.03 -18.63 25.62
CA ASP A 283 1.15 -19.09 24.23
C ASP A 283 0.57 -18.11 23.20
N SER A 284 -0.27 -17.17 23.64
CA SER A 284 -0.91 -16.18 22.78
C SER A 284 -0.30 -14.79 22.90
N PHE A 285 0.80 -14.65 23.67
CA PHE A 285 1.43 -13.36 23.96
C PHE A 285 0.46 -12.31 24.52
N GLY A 286 -0.58 -12.77 25.24
CA GLY A 286 -1.63 -11.92 25.80
C GLY A 286 -2.67 -11.43 24.79
N ILE A 287 -2.70 -11.96 23.58
CA ILE A 287 -3.66 -11.60 22.53
C ILE A 287 -4.64 -12.76 22.31
N PRO A 288 -5.91 -12.68 22.75
CA PRO A 288 -6.82 -13.84 22.77
C PRO A 288 -7.10 -14.47 21.40
N TRP A 289 -6.98 -13.69 20.33
CA TRP A 289 -7.26 -14.11 18.96
C TRP A 289 -6.03 -14.63 18.20
N ILE A 290 -4.83 -14.57 18.79
CA ILE A 290 -3.63 -15.15 18.21
C ILE A 290 -3.44 -16.58 18.71
N LYS A 291 -3.11 -17.45 17.76
CA LYS A 291 -2.59 -18.79 18.02
C LYS A 291 -1.21 -18.89 17.38
N CYS A 292 -0.24 -19.38 18.14
CA CYS A 292 1.12 -19.58 17.67
C CYS A 292 1.51 -21.03 17.95
N ASP A 293 2.07 -21.72 16.95
CA ASP A 293 2.59 -23.06 17.19
C ASP A 293 3.83 -22.99 18.11
N PRO A 294 4.12 -24.05 18.90
CA PRO A 294 5.21 -24.02 19.87
C PRO A 294 6.59 -23.74 19.28
N ASN A 295 6.85 -24.14 18.04
CA ASN A 295 8.15 -23.95 17.38
C ASN A 295 8.33 -22.50 16.93
N THR A 296 7.31 -21.92 16.27
CA THR A 296 7.31 -20.49 15.92
C THR A 296 7.40 -19.63 17.18
N ARG A 297 6.68 -19.99 18.25
CA ARG A 297 6.76 -19.30 19.53
C ARG A 297 8.19 -19.31 20.09
N ALA A 298 8.85 -20.46 20.13
CA ALA A 298 10.22 -20.56 20.61
C ALA A 298 11.17 -19.63 19.82
N ARG A 299 11.04 -19.61 18.49
CA ARG A 299 11.85 -18.74 17.62
C ARG A 299 11.60 -17.25 17.88
N ILE A 300 10.34 -16.84 18.09
CA ILE A 300 10.00 -15.46 18.45
C ILE A 300 10.66 -15.09 19.78
N LEU A 301 10.60 -15.97 20.78
CA LEU A 301 11.21 -15.74 22.09
C LEU A 301 12.73 -15.60 22.01
N ASP A 302 13.39 -16.39 21.16
CA ASP A 302 14.84 -16.28 20.94
C ASP A 302 15.21 -14.91 20.36
N ILE A 303 14.44 -14.40 19.38
CA ILE A 303 14.63 -13.06 18.82
C ILE A 303 14.41 -11.98 19.87
N TRP A 304 13.36 -12.08 20.69
CA TRP A 304 13.10 -11.12 21.75
C TRP A 304 14.17 -11.13 22.84
N ASP A 305 14.70 -12.30 23.20
CA ASP A 305 15.84 -12.41 24.12
C ASP A 305 17.10 -11.77 23.55
N TYR A 306 17.32 -11.93 22.25
CA TYR A 306 18.39 -11.28 21.55
C TYR A 306 18.24 -9.75 21.56
N TRP A 307 17.07 -9.23 21.19
CA TRP A 307 16.76 -7.79 21.25
C TRP A 307 16.86 -7.23 22.68
N ALA A 308 16.50 -8.00 23.71
CA ALA A 308 16.63 -7.54 25.10
C ALA A 308 18.09 -7.43 25.56
N LYS A 309 18.98 -8.32 25.09
CA LYS A 309 20.37 -8.44 25.58
C LYS A 309 21.37 -7.52 24.88
N THR A 310 21.17 -7.21 23.61
CA THR A 310 22.17 -6.51 22.81
C THR A 310 21.78 -5.06 22.59
N PRO A 311 22.24 -4.11 23.45
CA PRO A 311 22.11 -2.69 23.16
C PRO A 311 23.00 -2.32 21.96
N GLY A 312 22.45 -1.60 20.99
CA GLY A 312 23.20 -1.02 19.88
C GLY A 312 22.89 -1.63 18.50
N PRO A 313 23.50 -1.05 17.45
CA PRO A 313 23.18 -1.34 16.06
C PRO A 313 23.23 -2.81 15.70
N HIS A 314 22.18 -3.29 15.07
CA HIS A 314 22.28 -4.48 14.24
C HIS A 314 22.57 -4.12 12.78
N CYS A 315 22.53 -2.82 12.44
CA CYS A 315 22.87 -2.28 11.15
C CYS A 315 24.26 -1.64 11.18
N THR A 316 25.18 -2.14 10.34
CA THR A 316 26.41 -1.39 10.00
C THR A 316 26.11 -0.13 9.19
N LEU A 317 24.87 0.07 8.74
CA LEU A 317 24.35 1.33 8.22
C LEU A 317 24.08 2.25 9.42
N GLY A 318 25.14 2.88 9.95
CA GLY A 318 25.00 3.86 11.03
C GLY A 318 24.12 5.05 10.63
N MET A 319 24.06 6.07 11.50
CA MET A 319 23.28 7.32 11.32
C MET A 319 23.54 8.12 10.02
N ASN A 320 24.41 7.63 9.14
CA ASN A 320 24.48 8.04 7.74
C ASN A 320 23.14 7.93 7.01
N TYR A 321 22.15 7.20 7.55
CA TYR A 321 20.79 7.14 7.03
C TYR A 321 20.07 8.50 7.05
N CYS A 322 20.27 9.33 8.08
CA CYS A 322 19.75 10.71 8.11
C CYS A 322 20.49 11.66 7.15
N LYS A 323 21.55 11.16 6.47
CA LYS A 323 22.37 11.89 5.49
C LYS A 323 22.26 11.28 4.10
N LEU A 324 21.39 10.29 3.89
CA LEU A 324 21.01 9.89 2.55
C LEU A 324 20.34 11.12 1.94
N GLU A 325 21.10 11.90 1.17
CA GLU A 325 20.54 12.83 0.21
C GLU A 325 19.45 12.04 -0.52
N PRO A 326 18.17 12.46 -0.49
CA PRO A 326 17.13 11.77 -1.21
C PRO A 326 17.65 11.60 -2.63
N SER A 327 18.00 10.36 -2.99
CA SER A 327 18.76 10.12 -4.21
C SER A 327 17.86 10.61 -5.33
N SER A 328 18.23 11.75 -5.90
CA SER A 328 17.47 12.47 -6.91
C SER A 328 17.19 11.62 -8.16
N SER A 329 17.76 10.42 -8.24
CA SER A 329 17.65 9.46 -9.32
C SER A 329 16.43 8.53 -9.27
N ASP A 330 15.82 8.24 -8.10
CA ASP A 330 14.80 7.16 -8.01
C ASP A 330 13.48 7.54 -7.34
N ILE A 331 13.27 8.81 -6.99
CA ILE A 331 11.91 9.32 -6.84
C ILE A 331 11.33 9.45 -8.26
N SER A 332 11.01 8.31 -8.87
CA SER A 332 10.22 8.24 -10.08
C SER A 332 8.99 9.14 -9.87
N GLY A 333 8.62 9.94 -10.87
CA GLY A 333 7.67 11.07 -10.74
C GLY A 333 6.24 10.75 -10.25
N ASN A 334 6.00 9.57 -9.67
CA ASN A 334 4.76 9.20 -9.00
C ASN A 334 4.73 9.59 -7.51
N ASP A 335 5.84 9.61 -6.77
CA ASP A 335 5.80 9.94 -5.32
C ASP A 335 5.72 11.46 -5.08
N THR A 336 6.27 12.26 -5.98
CA THR A 336 6.05 13.72 -6.04
C THR A 336 4.60 14.09 -6.41
N PHE A 337 3.82 13.15 -6.96
CA PHE A 337 2.44 13.40 -7.39
C PHE A 337 1.48 13.66 -6.22
N ILE A 338 1.76 13.09 -5.04
CA ILE A 338 0.87 13.15 -3.89
C ILE A 338 0.66 14.59 -3.40
N LEU A 339 1.70 15.43 -3.43
CA LEU A 339 1.62 16.81 -2.91
C LEU A 339 1.65 17.89 -3.99
N GLN A 340 2.01 17.55 -5.24
CA GLN A 340 1.81 18.46 -6.37
C GLN A 340 0.34 18.53 -6.82
N SER A 341 -0.52 17.63 -6.35
CA SER A 341 -1.97 17.77 -6.51
C SER A 341 -2.46 18.94 -5.64
N PRO A 342 -2.86 20.08 -6.23
CA PRO A 342 -3.23 21.28 -5.46
C PRO A 342 -4.38 21.04 -4.48
N GLY A 343 -5.19 20.00 -4.73
CA GLY A 343 -6.29 19.61 -3.84
C GLY A 343 -5.82 18.94 -2.54
N VAL A 344 -4.66 18.29 -2.51
CA VAL A 344 -4.18 17.54 -1.34
C VAL A 344 -3.66 18.49 -0.25
N VAL A 345 -2.87 19.50 -0.63
CA VAL A 345 -2.40 20.55 0.29
C VAL A 345 -3.57 21.41 0.78
N GLN A 346 -4.54 21.73 -0.09
CA GLN A 346 -5.76 22.44 0.31
C GLN A 346 -6.63 21.65 1.29
N LEU A 347 -6.71 20.32 1.14
CA LEU A 347 -7.51 19.48 2.04
C LEU A 347 -6.82 19.27 3.39
N LEU A 348 -5.52 18.98 3.37
CA LEU A 348 -4.73 18.59 4.55
C LEU A 348 -4.35 19.78 5.44
N GLY A 349 -4.35 20.99 4.89
CA GLY A 349 -4.03 22.23 5.59
C GLY A 349 -2.52 22.43 5.79
N GLN A 350 -2.14 23.67 6.16
CA GLN A 350 -0.73 24.10 6.29
C GLN A 350 0.11 23.24 7.24
N LYS A 351 -0.50 22.64 8.28
CA LYS A 351 0.23 21.79 9.24
C LYS A 351 0.87 20.56 8.59
N VAL A 352 0.21 19.98 7.58
CA VAL A 352 0.70 18.78 6.91
C VAL A 352 1.83 19.08 5.94
N GLU A 353 1.79 20.26 5.31
CA GLU A 353 2.88 20.73 4.45
C GLU A 353 4.19 20.89 5.24
N MET A 354 4.11 21.43 6.46
CA MET A 354 5.27 21.51 7.37
C MET A 354 5.78 20.13 7.77
N GLU A 355 4.89 19.21 8.16
CA GLU A 355 5.29 17.85 8.53
C GLU A 355 5.94 17.11 7.36
N TYR A 356 5.40 17.25 6.15
CA TYR A 356 6.02 16.69 4.95
C TYR A 356 7.37 17.30 4.65
N THR A 357 7.48 18.62 4.70
CA THR A 357 8.76 19.31 4.46
C THR A 357 9.81 18.83 5.44
N ASN A 358 9.45 18.68 6.71
CA ASN A 358 10.34 18.14 7.73
C ASN A 358 10.66 16.66 7.49
N TYR A 359 9.70 15.85 7.06
CA TYR A 359 9.94 14.44 6.69
C TYR A 359 10.89 14.33 5.49
N MET A 360 10.66 15.10 4.43
CA MET A 360 11.56 15.11 3.27
C MET A 360 12.97 15.59 3.61
N ALA A 361 13.11 16.44 4.62
CA ALA A 361 14.40 16.93 5.08
C ALA A 361 15.15 15.94 5.98
N THR A 362 14.46 15.09 6.73
CA THR A 362 15.10 14.22 7.75
C THR A 362 14.90 12.73 7.54
N GLY A 363 13.96 12.35 6.68
CA GLY A 363 13.46 10.99 6.52
C GLY A 363 12.59 10.50 7.68
N ILE A 364 12.21 11.36 8.63
CA ILE A 364 11.66 10.94 9.93
C ILE A 364 10.28 11.51 10.20
N VAL A 365 9.39 10.67 10.73
CA VAL A 365 8.10 11.08 11.30
C VAL A 365 8.24 11.42 12.78
N TYR A 366 7.79 12.63 13.16
CA TYR A 366 7.80 13.08 14.55
C TYR A 366 6.61 12.55 15.34
N PRO A 367 6.77 12.39 16.67
CA PRO A 367 5.66 12.05 17.55
C PRO A 367 4.54 13.09 17.46
N PRO A 368 3.29 12.73 17.81
CA PRO A 368 2.21 13.70 17.95
C PRO A 368 2.63 14.86 18.86
N SER A 369 2.19 16.09 18.56
CA SER A 369 2.73 17.30 19.23
C SER A 369 2.66 17.24 20.76
N HIS A 370 1.59 16.69 21.33
CA HIS A 370 1.45 16.54 22.78
C HIS A 370 2.46 15.53 23.36
N VAL A 371 2.65 14.36 22.73
CA VAL A 371 3.69 13.38 23.10
C VAL A 371 5.06 14.02 23.00
N MET A 372 5.32 14.76 21.92
CA MET A 372 6.58 15.43 21.71
C MET A 372 6.84 16.50 22.77
N THR A 373 5.86 17.34 23.12
CA THR A 373 6.01 18.34 24.19
C THR A 373 6.28 17.69 25.55
N LEU A 374 5.64 16.54 25.83
CA LEU A 374 5.78 15.84 27.10
C LEU A 374 7.11 15.08 27.21
N MET A 375 7.47 14.33 26.16
CA MET A 375 8.57 13.37 26.18
C MET A 375 9.86 13.94 25.58
N GLU A 376 9.77 14.91 24.68
CA GLU A 376 10.88 15.46 23.89
C GLU A 376 10.77 17.01 23.79
N PRO A 377 10.74 17.75 24.93
CA PRO A 377 10.46 19.19 24.92
C PRO A 377 11.49 20.01 24.13
N GLU A 378 12.74 19.56 24.06
CA GLU A 378 13.78 20.18 23.24
C GLU A 378 13.48 20.00 21.73
N LEU A 379 13.05 18.81 21.29
CA LEU A 379 12.59 18.58 19.93
C LEU A 379 11.37 19.46 19.59
N ALA A 380 10.40 19.55 20.50
CA ALA A 380 9.23 20.40 20.31
C ALA A 380 9.63 21.87 20.10
N THR A 381 10.63 22.34 20.84
CA THR A 381 11.19 23.70 20.71
C THR A 381 11.87 23.87 19.35
N ILE A 382 12.71 22.92 18.93
CA ILE A 382 13.39 22.94 17.63
C ILE A 382 12.38 23.00 16.48
N ILE A 383 11.31 22.21 16.54
CA ILE A 383 10.25 22.20 15.51
C ILE A 383 9.42 23.50 15.55
N ALA A 384 9.17 24.08 16.72
CA ALA A 384 8.44 25.35 16.83
C ALA A 384 9.25 26.55 16.34
N GLU A 385 10.58 26.55 16.56
CA GLU A 385 11.50 27.60 16.12
C GLU A 385 11.96 27.45 14.66
N ALA A 386 11.61 26.32 14.03
CA ALA A 386 11.95 25.99 12.66
C ALA A 386 11.45 27.06 11.68
N LYS A 387 12.36 27.88 11.15
CA LYS A 387 12.10 28.71 9.97
C LYS A 387 12.40 27.89 8.71
N GLU A 388 11.73 28.19 7.60
CA GLU A 388 12.03 27.58 6.30
C GLU A 388 13.55 27.71 6.00
N GLY A 389 14.25 26.57 5.89
CA GLY A 389 15.66 26.48 5.48
C GLY A 389 16.74 26.38 6.58
N GLU A 390 16.51 26.83 7.82
CA GLU A 390 17.55 26.81 8.90
C GLU A 390 17.46 25.59 9.84
N THR A 391 16.34 24.87 9.79
CA THR A 391 15.96 23.78 10.69
C THR A 391 16.77 22.48 10.58
N PRO A 392 17.26 22.03 9.40
CA PRO A 392 17.81 20.68 9.25
C PRO A 392 19.00 20.36 10.16
N ASN A 393 19.94 21.28 10.34
CA ASN A 393 21.18 20.98 11.09
C ASN A 393 20.95 20.82 12.59
N LYS A 394 20.14 21.70 13.21
CA LYS A 394 19.80 21.59 14.64
C LYS A 394 19.01 20.29 14.90
N LEU A 395 18.10 19.97 13.99
CA LEU A 395 17.27 18.80 14.07
C LEU A 395 18.08 17.51 13.91
N LEU A 396 18.96 17.43 12.91
CA LEU A 396 19.88 16.30 12.75
C LEU A 396 20.77 16.13 13.99
N ALA A 397 21.37 17.20 14.49
CA ALA A 397 22.19 17.13 15.71
C ALA A 397 21.39 16.64 16.93
N TYR A 398 20.12 17.02 17.05
CA TYR A 398 19.24 16.52 18.09
C TYR A 398 18.96 15.03 17.95
N LEU A 399 18.58 14.59 16.75
CA LEU A 399 18.28 13.19 16.45
C LEU A 399 19.52 12.31 16.69
N GLU A 400 20.69 12.77 16.20
CA GLU A 400 21.96 12.07 16.39
C GLU A 400 22.33 11.88 17.87
N LYS A 401 21.95 12.82 18.73
CA LYS A 401 22.25 12.81 20.17
C LYS A 401 21.24 12.01 20.99
N ASN A 402 19.96 12.10 20.66
CA ASN A 402 18.87 11.69 21.55
C ASN A 402 18.10 10.45 21.07
N TRP A 403 18.14 10.15 19.77
CA TRP A 403 17.45 9.00 19.20
C TRP A 403 18.40 7.83 19.03
N LYS A 404 17.83 6.63 18.92
CA LYS A 404 18.55 5.37 18.84
C LYS A 404 18.17 4.65 17.56
N GLU A 405 19.06 3.80 17.08
CA GLU A 405 18.75 2.92 15.96
C GLU A 405 17.58 1.99 16.28
N ASN A 406 16.67 1.85 15.32
CA ASN A 406 15.55 0.93 15.40
C ASN A 406 16.01 -0.51 15.14
N ARG A 407 16.37 -1.21 16.21
CA ARG A 407 16.73 -2.65 16.15
C ARG A 407 15.55 -3.60 15.91
N PHE A 408 14.32 -3.08 15.94
CA PHE A 408 13.10 -3.84 15.67
C PHE A 408 12.65 -3.72 14.21
N GLY A 409 13.27 -2.83 13.42
CA GLY A 409 12.94 -2.55 12.03
C GLY A 409 13.35 -3.66 11.07
N SER A 410 12.80 -3.61 9.86
CA SER A 410 13.27 -4.47 8.77
C SER A 410 14.65 -4.04 8.35
N LYS A 411 15.54 -4.99 8.10
CA LYS A 411 16.85 -4.72 7.46
C LYS A 411 16.80 -4.88 5.94
N ASP A 412 15.61 -5.12 5.40
CA ASP A 412 15.44 -5.38 3.98
C ASP A 412 15.46 -4.05 3.23
N PRO A 413 16.46 -3.78 2.37
CA PRO A 413 16.51 -2.55 1.58
C PRO A 413 15.27 -2.41 0.68
N GLU A 414 14.61 -3.51 0.33
CA GLU A 414 13.39 -3.50 -0.49
C GLU A 414 12.15 -2.99 0.28
N ASP A 415 12.14 -3.02 1.62
CA ASP A 415 11.00 -2.61 2.46
C ASP A 415 10.89 -1.08 2.65
N GLU A 416 11.94 -0.32 2.32
CA GLU A 416 12.13 1.08 2.74
C GLU A 416 11.39 2.12 1.85
N HIS A 417 11.05 1.78 0.61
CA HIS A 417 10.48 2.74 -0.36
C HIS A 417 8.97 3.04 -0.22
N HIS A 418 8.25 2.42 0.73
CA HIS A 418 6.77 2.43 0.74
C HIS A 418 6.12 3.13 1.95
N CYS A 419 6.90 3.80 2.79
CA CYS A 419 6.42 4.19 4.12
C CYS A 419 5.51 5.43 4.12
N PHE A 420 5.79 6.50 3.37
CA PHE A 420 5.14 7.81 3.58
C PHE A 420 3.59 7.85 3.47
N GLY A 421 2.97 6.98 2.66
CA GLY A 421 1.51 6.94 2.50
C GLY A 421 0.74 6.57 3.77
N ILE A 422 1.34 5.83 4.69
CA ILE A 422 0.70 5.34 5.91
C ILE A 422 0.72 6.41 7.03
N THR A 423 1.71 7.32 7.05
CA THR A 423 1.86 8.41 8.05
C THR A 423 0.64 9.34 8.10
N LEU A 424 0.17 9.74 6.91
CA LEU A 424 -0.90 10.72 6.75
C LEU A 424 -2.26 10.17 7.18
N PHE A 425 -2.47 8.85 7.06
CA PHE A 425 -3.70 8.19 7.45
C PHE A 425 -3.81 8.04 8.98
N MET A 426 -2.74 7.59 9.64
CA MET A 426 -2.78 7.28 11.08
C MET A 426 -2.91 8.51 11.97
N LYS A 427 -2.37 9.68 11.56
CA LYS A 427 -2.56 10.94 12.29
C LYS A 427 -3.95 11.56 12.09
N ARG A 428 -4.62 11.29 10.96
CA ARG A 428 -5.83 12.01 10.55
C ARG A 428 -7.13 11.24 10.81
N ASN A 429 -7.09 9.92 10.66
CA ASN A 429 -8.18 9.01 10.97
C ASN A 429 -7.74 7.96 11.99
N PRO A 430 -7.30 8.36 13.21
CA PRO A 430 -7.14 7.39 14.28
C PRO A 430 -8.42 6.58 14.35
N HIS A 431 -9.60 7.20 14.40
CA HIS A 431 -10.92 6.54 14.50
C HIS A 431 -11.29 5.48 13.44
N GLN A 432 -10.66 5.41 12.27
CA GLN A 432 -10.91 4.35 11.27
C GLN A 432 -9.97 3.14 11.41
N LEU A 433 -8.82 3.28 12.09
CA LEU A 433 -7.93 2.16 12.48
C LEU A 433 -8.48 1.28 13.61
N LEU A 434 -9.73 1.55 13.97
CA LEU A 434 -10.16 1.66 15.35
C LEU A 434 -11.56 0.99 15.49
N ASN A 435 -12.13 0.46 14.41
CA ASN A 435 -13.28 -0.43 14.48
C ASN A 435 -12.87 -1.91 14.26
N LEU A 436 -11.57 -2.23 14.35
CA LEU A 436 -10.99 -3.58 14.23
C LEU A 436 -10.97 -4.39 15.53
#